data_AF-A0A2J8AAT9-F1
#
_entry.id   AF-A0A2J8AAT9-F1
#
_cell.length_a   1.000
_cell.length_b   1.000
_cell.length_c   1.000
_cell.angle_alpha   90.00
_cell.angle_beta   90.00
_cell.angle_gamma   90.00
#
_symmetry.space_group_name_H-M   'P 1'
#
loop_
_entity.id
_entity.type
_entity.pdbx_description
1 polymer ?
#
loop_
_entity_poly.entity_id
_entity_poly.type
_entity_poly.pdbx_seq_one_letter_code
_entity_poly.pdbx_strand_id
1 'polypeptide(L)' 'CSDPFTALCPGECRRRGKCIRGFCHCNPPYWGLDCGRQRAWQLAPGATLVPNRAALRIYV' A
#
# COMPACT_ATOMS: atom_id res chain seq x y z
N CYS A 1 2.07 -26.28 7.19
CA CYS A 1 2.17 -25.52 5.92
C CYS A 1 2.36 -24.06 6.28
N SER A 2 3.58 -23.53 6.16
CA SER A 2 3.79 -22.09 6.12
C SER A 2 3.08 -21.61 4.85
N ASP A 3 1.92 -20.98 5.06
CA ASP A 3 1.00 -20.57 4.02
C ASP A 3 1.78 -19.80 2.93
N PRO A 4 1.87 -20.29 1.68
CA PRO A 4 2.73 -19.70 0.65
C PRO A 4 2.35 -18.24 0.35
N PHE A 5 1.15 -17.81 0.74
CA PHE A 5 0.61 -16.48 0.51
C PHE A 5 1.35 -15.36 1.25
N THR A 6 2.01 -15.62 2.37
CA THR A 6 2.80 -14.61 3.09
C THR A 6 4.16 -14.35 2.44
N ALA A 7 4.71 -15.37 1.77
CA ALA A 7 5.98 -15.28 1.04
C ALA A 7 5.86 -14.54 -0.31
N LEU A 8 4.63 -14.39 -0.85
CA LEU A 8 4.40 -13.57 -2.04
C LEU A 8 4.49 -12.06 -1.75
N CYS A 9 4.29 -11.63 -0.51
CA CYS A 9 4.34 -10.22 -0.20
C CYS A 9 5.79 -9.73 -0.20
N PRO A 10 6.14 -8.79 -1.09
CA PRO A 10 7.50 -8.28 -1.16
C PRO A 10 7.84 -7.63 0.19
N GLY A 11 9.01 -7.99 0.72
CA GLY A 11 9.56 -7.44 1.95
C GLY A 11 8.66 -7.57 3.20
N GLU A 12 7.75 -8.55 3.26
CA GLU A 12 6.75 -8.72 4.34
C GLU A 12 5.93 -7.45 4.62
N CYS A 13 5.65 -6.67 3.57
CA CYS A 13 5.01 -5.36 3.70
C CYS A 13 5.72 -4.43 4.70
N ARG A 14 7.04 -4.63 4.90
CA ARG A 14 7.90 -3.96 5.88
C ARG A 14 7.35 -3.95 7.31
N ARG A 15 6.49 -4.92 7.66
CA ARG A 15 5.68 -4.95 8.90
C ARG A 15 4.87 -3.67 9.16
N ARG A 16 4.53 -2.96 8.08
CA ARG A 16 3.75 -1.71 8.08
C ARG A 16 2.36 -1.92 7.45
N GLY A 17 1.93 -3.17 7.33
CA GLY A 17 0.65 -3.54 6.71
C GLY A 17 0.32 -5.02 6.92
N LYS A 18 -0.81 -5.45 6.35
CA LYS A 18 -1.25 -6.85 6.33
C LYS A 18 -0.99 -7.43 4.94
N CYS A 19 -0.39 -8.62 4.89
CA CYS A 19 -0.28 -9.38 3.65
C CYS A 19 -1.58 -10.15 3.39
N ILE A 20 -2.24 -9.89 2.27
CA ILE A 20 -3.48 -10.55 1.87
C ILE A 20 -3.32 -11.02 0.43
N ARG A 21 -3.25 -12.34 0.22
CA ARG A 21 -3.14 -12.97 -1.11
C ARG A 21 -1.95 -12.46 -1.95
N GLY A 22 -0.80 -12.18 -1.33
CA GLY A 22 0.38 -11.63 -2.01
C GLY A 22 0.37 -10.12 -2.24
N PHE A 23 -0.69 -9.42 -1.80
CA PHE A 23 -0.77 -7.96 -1.83
C PHE A 23 -0.63 -7.36 -0.43
N CYS A 24 0.12 -6.26 -0.34
CA CYS A 24 0.30 -5.53 0.91
C CYS A 24 -0.79 -4.48 1.12
N HIS A 25 -1.61 -4.70 2.15
CA HIS A 25 -2.56 -3.71 2.65
C HIS A 25 -1.87 -2.84 3.70
N CYS A 26 -1.36 -1.68 3.29
CA CYS A 26 -0.56 -0.80 4.15
C CYS A 26 -1.42 -0.04 5.16
N ASN A 27 -0.88 0.11 6.38
CA ASN A 27 -1.46 1.00 7.37
C ASN A 27 -1.08 2.46 7.02
N PRO A 28 -1.98 3.44 7.16
CA PRO A 28 -1.63 4.85 7.00
C PRO A 28 -0.53 5.27 8.00
N PRO A 29 0.40 6.17 7.64
CA PRO A 29 0.57 6.92 6.37
C PRO A 29 1.34 6.15 5.28
N TYR A 30 1.56 4.84 5.46
CA TYR A 30 2.39 4.03 4.58
C TYR A 30 1.65 3.61 3.30
N TRP A 31 2.39 3.51 2.20
CA TRP A 31 1.89 3.18 0.87
C TRP A 31 2.99 2.56 0.00
N GLY A 32 2.61 2.11 -1.20
CA GLY A 32 3.48 1.39 -2.13
C GLY A 32 3.40 -0.13 -1.97
N LEU A 33 4.05 -0.86 -2.87
CA LEU A 33 3.95 -2.33 -2.99
C LEU A 33 4.38 -3.08 -1.71
N ASP A 34 5.35 -2.53 -0.98
CA ASP A 34 5.90 -3.09 0.27
C ASP A 34 5.61 -2.21 1.51
N CYS A 35 4.74 -1.20 1.41
CA CYS A 35 4.51 -0.22 2.49
C CYS A 35 5.78 0.56 2.93
N GLY A 36 6.79 0.64 2.06
CA GLY A 36 8.04 1.37 2.33
C GLY A 36 7.93 2.88 2.15
N ARG A 37 6.88 3.40 1.49
CA ARG A 37 6.72 4.83 1.23
C ARG A 37 5.79 5.43 2.28
N GLN A 38 6.09 6.62 2.80
CA GLN A 38 5.37 7.22 3.94
C GLN A 38 5.08 8.73 3.78
N ARG A 39 5.64 9.35 2.72
CA ARG A 39 5.55 10.81 2.49
C ARG A 39 4.32 11.23 1.67
N ALA A 40 3.33 10.36 1.45
CA ALA A 40 2.15 10.72 0.65
C ALA A 40 1.32 11.84 1.31
N TRP A 41 1.44 11.99 2.63
CA TRP A 41 0.70 12.99 3.41
C TRP A 41 1.50 14.27 3.69
N GLN A 42 2.71 14.42 3.14
CA GLN A 42 3.41 15.72 3.11
C GLN A 42 2.95 16.60 1.93
N LEU A 43 1.92 16.17 1.20
CA LEU A 43 1.21 16.99 0.21
C LEU A 43 -0.03 17.62 0.88
N ALA A 44 0.21 18.82 1.39
CA ALA A 44 -0.69 19.95 1.65
C ALA A 44 -1.92 19.78 2.57
N PRO A 45 -2.12 20.67 3.56
CA PRO A 45 -3.44 20.93 4.09
C PRO A 45 -4.31 21.49 2.94
N GLY A 46 -5.29 20.73 2.46
CA GLY A 46 -6.24 21.18 1.43
C GLY A 46 -6.23 20.43 0.10
N ALA A 47 -5.62 19.24 0.00
CA ALA A 47 -5.83 18.38 -1.16
C ALA A 47 -7.27 17.85 -1.18
N THR A 48 -8.16 18.48 -1.94
CA THR A 48 -9.49 17.94 -2.26
C THR A 48 -9.29 16.69 -3.11
N LEU A 49 -9.14 15.53 -2.46
CA LEU A 49 -9.13 14.21 -3.09
C LEU A 49 -10.53 13.89 -3.60
N VAL A 50 -10.99 14.60 -4.63
CA VAL A 50 -11.98 14.00 -5.54
C VAL A 50 -11.17 12.96 -6.31
N PRO A 51 -11.42 11.66 -6.12
CA PRO A 51 -10.72 10.63 -6.88
C PRO A 51 -11.12 10.81 -8.35
N ASN A 52 -10.33 11.58 -9.10
CA ASN A 52 -10.56 11.69 -10.53
C ASN A 52 -10.31 10.29 -11.11
N ARG A 53 -11.23 9.80 -11.94
CA ARG A 53 -11.16 8.44 -12.53
C ARG A 53 -9.83 8.16 -13.26
N ALA A 54 -9.06 9.19 -13.59
CA ALA A 54 -7.73 9.12 -14.18
C ALA A 54 -6.57 8.80 -13.21
N ALA A 55 -6.78 8.88 -11.88
CA ALA A 55 -5.76 8.57 -10.86
C ALA A 55 -5.86 7.14 -10.30
N LEU A 56 -6.86 6.37 -10.73
CA LEU A 56 -6.96 4.95 -10.47
C LEU A 56 -5.93 4.21 -11.33
N ARG A 57 -4.67 4.20 -10.87
CA ARG A 57 -3.76 3.12 -11.22
C ARG A 57 -4.30 1.87 -10.53
N ILE A 58 -5.24 1.21 -11.21
CA ILE A 58 -5.70 -0.12 -10.83
C ILE A 58 -4.47 -1.01 -10.99
N TYR A 59 -3.78 -1.28 -9.89
CA TYR A 59 -2.80 -2.35 -9.81
C TYR A 59 -3.59 -3.65 -9.79
N VAL A 60 -3.85 -4.22 -10.97
CA VAL A 60 -4.08 -5.66 -11.13
C VAL A 60 -2.71 -6.33 -11.15
#